data_AF-W2HTP0-F1
#
_entry.id   AF-W2HTP0-F1
#
_cell.length_a   1.000
_cell.length_b   1.000
_cell.length_c   1.000
_cell.angle_alpha   90.00
_cell.angle_beta   90.00
_cell.angle_gamma   90.00
#
_symmetry.space_group_name_H-M   'P 1'
#
loop_
_entity.id
_entity.type
_entity.pdbx_description
1 polymer ?
#
loop_
_entity_poly.entity_id
_entity_poly.type
_entity_poly.pdbx_seq_one_letter_code
_entity_poly.pdbx_strand_id
1 'polypeptide(L)'
;MAYSRQEKSTDCESSDSVRQKTCRRQQLQDQTHTKKSRASLPRRQIRSSPYLPRSFRNLPCPEQNICPSFSNNMSDYSLIISGDCGGTNTRLSLWKIPNGATQLKGNIAPGDAIFAKKYLNEDHASFNEVCHLFMNEAKLTDHVPEACVLACAGPILNNTVDFTNVEFGWKIDGASLEKELGIKQVKLINDFAAMGYGLLTLRPHEYIVLNDAPKDETAPMATIGAGTGLGECFLTP
;
A
#
# COMPACT_ATOMS: atom_id res chain seq x y z
N MET A 1 -16.14 -32.92 33.74
CA MET A 1 -16.96 -34.06 33.30
C MET A 1 -16.79 -34.18 31.79
N ALA A 2 -16.20 -35.28 31.35
CA ALA A 2 -15.93 -35.60 29.96
C ALA A 2 -17.14 -36.30 29.33
N TYR A 3 -17.34 -36.16 28.02
CA TYR A 3 -17.92 -37.24 27.22
C TYR A 3 -17.31 -37.24 25.82
N SER A 4 -16.58 -38.30 25.52
CA SER A 4 -16.08 -38.70 24.21
C SER A 4 -17.08 -39.63 23.53
N ARG A 5 -17.06 -39.66 22.19
CA ARG A 5 -17.40 -40.86 21.42
C ARG A 5 -16.74 -40.81 20.04
N GLN A 6 -15.88 -41.79 19.79
CA GLN A 6 -15.37 -42.21 18.49
C GLN A 6 -16.24 -43.34 17.94
N GLU A 7 -16.31 -43.47 16.60
CA GLU A 7 -16.24 -44.73 15.80
C GLU A 7 -16.24 -44.32 14.29
N LYS A 8 -15.13 -44.50 13.55
CA LYS A 8 -14.79 -45.61 12.60
C LYS A 8 -15.76 -45.72 11.40
N SER A 9 -15.39 -45.26 10.19
CA SER A 9 -14.49 -45.83 9.14
C SER A 9 -15.24 -46.63 8.06
N THR A 10 -15.21 -46.15 6.81
CA THR A 10 -15.24 -46.99 5.60
C THR A 10 -14.57 -46.25 4.43
N ASP A 11 -13.65 -46.95 3.78
CA ASP A 11 -12.93 -46.58 2.57
C ASP A 11 -13.83 -46.54 1.32
N CYS A 12 -13.49 -45.66 0.38
CA CYS A 12 -13.83 -45.81 -1.04
C CYS A 12 -12.78 -45.04 -1.88
N GLU A 13 -11.84 -45.77 -2.47
CA GLU A 13 -10.97 -45.29 -3.55
C GLU A 13 -11.76 -45.17 -4.86
N SER A 14 -11.55 -44.10 -5.65
CA SER A 14 -11.06 -44.16 -7.04
C SER A 14 -11.46 -42.96 -7.91
N SER A 15 -10.46 -42.49 -8.69
CA SER A 15 -10.58 -41.83 -10.00
C SER A 15 -11.21 -40.42 -10.11
N ASP A 16 -10.42 -39.37 -9.94
CA ASP A 16 -10.76 -38.03 -10.48
C ASP A 16 -9.58 -37.15 -10.96
N SER A 17 -8.35 -37.68 -11.01
CA SER A 17 -7.15 -36.86 -11.34
C SER A 17 -6.80 -36.75 -12.83
N VAL A 18 -7.57 -37.37 -13.73
CA VAL A 18 -7.25 -37.43 -15.18
C VAL A 18 -8.16 -36.55 -16.04
N ARG A 19 -9.32 -36.09 -15.54
CA ARG A 19 -10.28 -35.30 -16.33
C ARG A 19 -10.11 -33.78 -16.28
N GLN A 20 -9.37 -33.24 -15.32
CA GLN A 20 -9.15 -31.78 -15.23
C GLN A 20 -7.92 -31.27 -16.00
N LYS A 21 -7.01 -32.15 -16.44
CA LYS A 21 -5.81 -31.76 -17.21
C LYS A 21 -6.04 -31.58 -18.71
N THR A 22 -7.21 -31.94 -19.23
CA THR A 22 -7.49 -31.89 -20.67
C THR A 22 -8.22 -30.62 -21.12
N CYS A 23 -8.81 -29.86 -20.19
CA CYS A 23 -9.56 -28.64 -20.54
C CYS A 23 -8.67 -27.38 -20.67
N ARG A 24 -7.43 -27.39 -20.14
CA ARG A 24 -6.55 -26.22 -20.14
C ARG A 24 -5.60 -26.10 -21.35
N ARG A 25 -5.58 -27.12 -22.23
CA ARG A 25 -4.69 -27.13 -23.41
C ARG A 25 -5.33 -26.62 -24.71
N GLN A 26 -6.63 -26.33 -24.71
CA GLN A 26 -7.36 -25.95 -25.93
C GLN A 26 -7.72 -24.47 -26.05
N GLN A 27 -7.36 -23.64 -25.05
CA GLN A 27 -7.57 -22.18 -25.09
C GLN A 27 -6.29 -21.37 -25.31
N LEU A 28 -5.15 -22.01 -25.56
CA LEU A 28 -3.85 -21.34 -25.78
C LEU A 28 -3.35 -21.40 -27.24
N GLN A 29 -4.21 -21.78 -28.20
CA GLN A 29 -3.81 -21.90 -29.62
C GLN A 29 -4.48 -20.91 -30.58
N ASP A 30 -5.27 -19.94 -30.09
CA ASP A 30 -6.10 -19.10 -30.99
C ASP A 30 -5.80 -17.59 -30.96
N GLN A 31 -4.60 -17.18 -30.50
CA GLN A 31 -4.18 -15.77 -30.59
C GLN A 31 -2.73 -15.61 -31.06
N THR A 32 -2.45 -16.09 -32.27
CA THR A 32 -1.29 -15.63 -33.05
C THR A 32 -1.70 -15.44 -34.49
N HIS A 33 -2.02 -14.20 -34.90
CA HIS A 33 -1.75 -13.62 -36.22
C HIS A 33 -2.52 -12.30 -36.40
N THR A 34 -1.81 -11.17 -36.41
CA THR A 34 -1.92 -10.15 -37.49
C THR A 34 -0.87 -9.04 -37.28
N LYS A 35 0.11 -8.98 -38.19
CA LYS A 35 1.02 -7.85 -38.43
C LYS A 35 0.40 -6.94 -39.51
N LYS A 36 0.57 -5.61 -39.38
CA LYS A 36 0.62 -4.59 -40.46
C LYS A 36 1.03 -3.25 -39.82
N SER A 37 2.26 -2.77 -39.96
CA SER A 37 2.90 -2.03 -41.07
C SER A 37 2.92 -0.51 -40.86
N ARG A 38 4.13 0.06 -40.85
CA ARG A 38 4.50 1.49 -40.80
C ARG A 38 3.80 2.33 -41.87
N ALA A 39 3.46 3.58 -41.54
CA ALA A 39 3.39 4.69 -42.49
C ALA A 39 3.74 6.02 -41.80
N SER A 40 4.40 6.88 -42.54
CA SER A 40 5.18 8.05 -42.16
C SER A 40 4.41 9.38 -42.16
N LEU A 41 4.89 10.33 -41.36
CA LEU A 41 4.50 11.74 -41.24
C LEU A 41 4.42 12.51 -42.58
N PRO A 42 3.61 13.59 -42.62
CA PRO A 42 3.93 14.78 -43.40
C PRO A 42 4.39 15.95 -42.50
N ARG A 43 5.53 16.53 -42.87
CA ARG A 43 6.04 17.83 -42.42
C ARG A 43 5.02 18.94 -42.69
N ARG A 44 4.80 19.84 -41.72
CA ARG A 44 4.32 21.20 -41.98
C ARG A 44 5.36 22.22 -41.52
N GLN A 45 5.69 23.12 -42.44
CA GLN A 45 6.72 24.13 -42.39
C GLN A 45 6.11 25.47 -41.94
N ILE A 46 6.73 26.08 -40.93
CA ILE A 46 7.04 27.52 -40.72
C ILE A 46 6.00 28.57 -41.13
N ARG A 47 5.56 29.39 -40.17
CA ARG A 47 5.58 30.87 -40.27
C ARG A 47 5.84 31.54 -38.92
N SER A 48 6.94 32.27 -38.86
CA SER A 48 7.24 33.32 -37.90
C SER A 48 6.34 34.53 -38.12
N SER A 49 5.94 35.22 -37.04
CA SER A 49 5.48 36.61 -37.13
C SER A 49 5.94 37.41 -35.90
N PRO A 50 6.46 38.63 -36.08
CA PRO A 50 7.15 39.41 -35.04
C PRO A 50 6.32 40.59 -34.57
N TYR A 51 5.99 40.72 -33.28
CA TYR A 51 5.56 42.01 -32.74
C TYR A 51 5.99 42.19 -31.29
N LEU A 52 6.98 43.06 -31.10
CA LEU A 52 7.43 43.61 -29.84
C LEU A 52 7.53 45.12 -30.06
N PRO A 53 6.74 45.96 -29.39
CA PRO A 53 7.07 47.37 -29.27
C PRO A 53 7.89 47.61 -28.00
N ARG A 54 9.07 48.18 -28.20
CA ARG A 54 9.85 48.90 -27.19
C ARG A 54 9.23 50.28 -26.99
N SER A 55 8.98 50.68 -25.75
CA SER A 55 9.36 51.98 -25.18
C SER A 55 8.61 52.22 -23.88
N PHE A 56 9.34 52.30 -22.77
CA PHE A 56 9.22 53.36 -21.77
C PHE A 56 10.49 53.32 -20.93
N ARG A 57 11.40 54.25 -21.24
CA ARG A 57 12.50 54.64 -20.35
C ARG A 57 11.96 55.61 -19.31
N ASN A 58 12.52 55.51 -18.10
CA ASN A 58 12.61 56.54 -17.07
C ASN A 58 11.31 56.92 -16.34
N LEU A 59 11.04 56.21 -15.24
CA LEU A 59 10.36 56.77 -14.06
C LEU A 59 11.20 56.43 -12.82
N PRO A 60 11.44 57.37 -11.89
CA PRO A 60 12.20 57.12 -10.66
C PRO A 60 11.38 56.30 -9.64
N CYS A 61 12.08 55.47 -8.87
CA CYS A 61 11.54 54.61 -7.80
C CYS A 61 10.76 55.38 -6.72
N PRO A 62 9.85 54.68 -6.03
CA PRO A 62 9.75 54.81 -4.59
C PRO A 62 9.93 53.46 -3.88
N GLU A 63 10.85 53.48 -2.93
CA GLU A 63 10.81 52.78 -1.63
C GLU A 63 10.52 51.27 -1.59
N GLN A 64 11.60 50.54 -1.29
CA GLN A 64 11.69 49.49 -0.26
C GLN A 64 10.36 48.96 0.27
N ASN A 65 9.70 48.11 -0.51
CA ASN A 65 8.78 47.13 0.05
C ASN A 65 9.53 45.82 0.21
N ILE A 66 9.84 45.56 1.48
CA ILE A 66 10.21 44.29 2.10
C ILE A 66 9.69 43.12 1.23
N CYS A 67 10.59 42.48 0.49
CA CYS A 67 10.31 41.14 0.00
C CYS A 67 10.02 40.32 1.27
N PRO A 68 8.84 39.70 1.44
CA PRO A 68 8.76 38.64 2.43
C PRO A 68 9.78 37.63 1.95
N SER A 69 10.86 37.47 2.71
CA SER A 69 11.69 36.30 2.60
C SER A 69 10.71 35.14 2.63
N PHE A 70 10.57 34.42 1.51
CA PHE A 70 9.97 33.11 1.51
C PHE A 70 10.87 32.28 2.41
N SER A 71 10.58 32.32 3.71
CA SER A 71 11.05 31.31 4.62
C SER A 71 10.42 30.04 4.10
N ASN A 72 11.24 29.17 3.51
CA ASN A 72 10.93 27.76 3.37
C ASN A 72 10.67 27.25 4.79
N ASN A 73 9.43 27.41 5.26
CA ASN A 73 9.03 26.91 6.54
C ASN A 73 9.04 25.39 6.43
N MET A 74 9.72 24.79 7.40
CA MET A 74 9.59 23.43 7.89
C MET A 74 8.34 22.74 7.31
N SER A 75 8.52 21.68 6.52
CA SER A 75 7.45 20.98 5.79
C SER A 75 6.17 20.86 6.62
N ASP A 76 5.06 21.46 6.18
CA ASP A 76 3.75 21.48 6.87
C ASP A 76 3.14 20.08 7.11
N TYR A 77 3.85 19.04 6.74
CA TYR A 77 3.44 17.66 6.74
C TYR A 77 4.64 16.72 6.92
N SER A 78 4.34 15.54 7.46
CA SER A 78 5.21 14.37 7.45
C SER A 78 4.79 13.42 6.35
N LEU A 79 5.76 12.70 5.79
CA LEU A 79 5.51 11.60 4.87
C LEU A 79 5.57 10.27 5.62
N ILE A 80 4.57 9.42 5.43
CA ILE A 80 4.53 8.07 6.01
C ILE A 80 4.26 7.05 4.90
N ILE A 81 4.99 5.93 4.94
CA ILE A 81 4.67 4.77 4.12
C ILE A 81 3.80 3.81 4.93
N SER A 82 2.72 3.31 4.32
CA SER A 82 2.00 2.15 4.83
C SER A 82 2.08 1.01 3.83
N GLY A 83 2.11 -0.24 4.30
CA GLY A 83 2.15 -1.41 3.44
C GLY A 83 1.23 -2.54 3.90
N ASP A 84 0.70 -3.28 2.93
CA ASP A 84 0.06 -4.58 3.09
C ASP A 84 0.91 -5.61 2.33
N CYS A 85 1.59 -6.46 3.09
CA CYS A 85 2.56 -7.44 2.63
C CYS A 85 1.96 -8.84 2.78
N GLY A 86 1.32 -9.31 1.71
CA GLY A 86 0.85 -10.69 1.61
C GLY A 86 1.90 -11.62 1.00
N GLY A 87 1.57 -12.90 0.89
CA GLY A 87 2.45 -13.89 0.24
C GLY A 87 2.66 -13.61 -1.25
N THR A 88 1.60 -13.32 -2.01
CA THR A 88 1.73 -13.14 -3.47
C THR A 88 2.00 -11.71 -3.88
N ASN A 89 1.44 -10.74 -3.17
CA ASN A 89 1.49 -9.34 -3.56
C ASN A 89 1.81 -8.46 -2.37
N THR A 90 2.50 -7.37 -2.66
CA THR A 90 2.74 -6.26 -1.74
C THR A 90 2.03 -5.02 -2.27
N ARG A 91 1.32 -4.31 -1.40
CA ARG A 91 0.71 -3.00 -1.69
C ARG A 91 1.37 -1.96 -0.79
N LEU A 92 1.92 -0.91 -1.37
CA LEU A 92 2.50 0.21 -0.63
C LEU A 92 1.72 1.49 -0.95
N SER A 93 1.56 2.34 0.05
CA SER A 93 0.95 3.67 -0.07
C SER A 93 1.80 4.70 0.65
N LEU A 94 1.93 5.88 0.04
CA LEU A 94 2.61 7.04 0.58
C LEU A 94 1.54 8.04 1.00
N TRP A 95 1.64 8.45 2.26
CA TRP A 95 0.71 9.36 2.91
C TRP A 95 1.38 10.68 3.21
N LYS A 96 0.63 11.76 2.99
CA LYS A 96 0.97 13.10 3.41
C LYS A 96 0.13 13.44 4.64
N ILE A 97 0.75 13.55 5.80
CA ILE A 97 0.05 13.76 7.08
C ILE A 97 0.39 15.15 7.60
N PRO A 98 -0.60 16.04 7.83
CA PRO A 98 -0.34 17.37 8.39
C PRO A 98 0.37 17.30 9.73
N ASN A 99 1.35 18.18 9.96
CA ASN A 99 2.06 18.21 11.24
C ASN A 99 1.12 18.57 12.39
N GLY A 100 1.29 17.91 13.53
CA GLY A 100 0.44 18.11 14.71
C GLY A 100 -0.98 17.56 14.55
N ALA A 101 -1.27 16.82 13.47
CA ALA A 101 -2.55 16.15 13.33
C ALA A 101 -2.74 15.11 14.44
N THR A 102 -3.89 15.16 15.09
CA THR A 102 -4.31 14.19 16.10
C THR A 102 -5.49 13.38 15.56
N GLN A 103 -5.44 12.06 15.71
CA GLN A 103 -6.61 11.22 15.47
C GLN A 103 -7.50 11.26 16.72
N LEU A 104 -8.78 11.59 16.54
CA LEU A 104 -9.81 11.49 17.58
C LEU A 104 -10.65 10.25 17.29
N LYS A 105 -11.06 9.54 18.34
CA LYS A 105 -11.91 8.33 18.23
C LYS A 105 -13.15 8.66 17.37
N GLY A 106 -13.39 7.86 16.33
CA GLY A 106 -14.52 8.03 15.41
C GLY A 106 -14.28 8.97 14.23
N ASN A 107 -13.11 9.63 14.15
CA ASN A 107 -12.72 10.41 12.97
C ASN A 107 -11.83 9.59 12.02
N ILE A 108 -11.85 9.98 10.74
CA ILE A 108 -10.94 9.46 9.73
C ILE A 108 -9.50 9.77 10.16
N ALA A 109 -8.59 8.81 9.97
CA ALA A 109 -7.17 9.05 10.20
C ALA A 109 -6.69 10.24 9.35
N PRO A 110 -5.89 11.17 9.91
CA PRO A 110 -5.46 12.35 9.18
C PRO A 110 -4.52 12.00 8.03
N GLY A 111 -4.57 12.81 6.98
CA GLY A 111 -3.65 12.76 5.84
C GLY A 111 -4.27 12.23 4.55
N ASP A 112 -3.55 12.45 3.47
CA ASP A 112 -3.96 12.09 2.11
C ASP A 112 -2.99 11.06 1.52
N ALA A 113 -3.53 9.99 0.93
CA ALA A 113 -2.74 9.07 0.13
C ALA A 113 -2.36 9.75 -1.19
N ILE A 114 -1.07 10.03 -1.40
CA ILE A 114 -0.56 10.76 -2.55
C ILE A 114 0.06 9.84 -3.62
N PHE A 115 0.39 8.61 -3.26
CA PHE A 115 0.84 7.59 -4.19
C PHE A 115 0.53 6.21 -3.63
N ALA A 116 0.08 5.28 -4.47
CA ALA A 116 -0.16 3.91 -4.09
C ALA A 116 0.18 2.98 -5.24
N LYS A 117 0.84 1.86 -4.94
CA LYS A 117 1.20 0.89 -5.95
C LYS A 117 1.21 -0.53 -5.39
N LYS A 118 0.90 -1.46 -6.28
CA LYS A 118 0.91 -2.90 -6.04
C LYS A 118 2.06 -3.53 -6.82
N TYR A 119 2.78 -4.43 -6.18
CA TYR A 119 3.88 -5.22 -6.72
C TYR A 119 3.55 -6.70 -6.59
N LEU A 120 3.94 -7.47 -7.60
CA LEU A 120 3.88 -8.93 -7.54
C LEU A 120 5.19 -9.41 -6.92
N ASN A 121 5.13 -10.18 -5.84
CA ASN A 121 6.34 -10.50 -5.08
C ASN A 121 7.32 -11.38 -5.88
N GLU A 122 6.82 -12.18 -6.83
CA GLU A 122 7.67 -13.05 -7.67
C GLU A 122 8.57 -12.28 -8.66
N ASP A 123 8.23 -11.02 -8.96
CA ASP A 123 9.00 -10.16 -9.86
C ASP A 123 10.23 -9.54 -9.16
N HIS A 124 10.40 -9.76 -7.86
CA HIS A 124 11.40 -9.09 -7.04
C HIS A 124 12.16 -10.09 -6.16
N ALA A 125 13.48 -9.91 -6.06
CA ALA A 125 14.33 -10.82 -5.29
C ALA A 125 14.18 -10.62 -3.77
N SER A 126 13.77 -9.44 -3.33
CA SER A 126 13.60 -9.10 -1.92
C SER A 126 12.57 -7.99 -1.72
N PHE A 127 12.05 -7.87 -0.49
CA PHE A 127 11.18 -6.75 -0.13
C PHE A 127 11.90 -5.39 -0.20
N ASN A 128 13.20 -5.35 0.10
CA ASN A 128 13.99 -4.12 0.07
C ASN A 128 14.05 -3.53 -1.34
N GLU A 129 14.15 -4.39 -2.37
CA GLU A 129 14.05 -4.00 -3.78
C GLU A 129 12.70 -3.33 -4.09
N VAL A 130 11.60 -3.88 -3.56
CA VAL A 130 10.26 -3.29 -3.70
C VAL A 130 10.20 -1.91 -3.05
N CYS A 131 10.79 -1.73 -1.87
CA CYS A 131 10.84 -0.42 -1.20
C CYS A 131 11.61 0.62 -2.02
N HIS A 132 12.80 0.29 -2.52
CA HIS A 132 13.58 1.21 -3.36
C HIS A 132 12.85 1.56 -4.64
N LEU A 133 12.25 0.56 -5.31
CA LEU A 133 11.45 0.78 -6.51
C LEU A 133 10.26 1.71 -6.22
N PHE A 134 9.53 1.46 -5.12
CA PHE A 134 8.41 2.30 -4.70
C PHE A 134 8.84 3.73 -4.40
N MET A 135 9.93 3.94 -3.66
CA MET A 135 10.44 5.27 -3.34
C MET A 135 10.88 6.03 -4.60
N ASN A 136 11.51 5.35 -5.55
CA ASN A 136 11.89 5.93 -6.84
C ASN A 136 10.66 6.31 -7.67
N GLU A 137 9.66 5.43 -7.77
CA GLU A 137 8.42 5.68 -8.53
C GLU A 137 7.55 6.75 -7.89
N ALA A 138 7.56 6.85 -6.56
CA ALA A 138 6.94 7.93 -5.79
C ALA A 138 7.74 9.24 -5.83
N LYS A 139 8.92 9.25 -6.46
CA LYS A 139 9.82 10.41 -6.60
C LYS A 139 10.30 10.97 -5.25
N LEU A 140 10.64 10.09 -4.32
CA LEU A 140 11.13 10.43 -2.97
C LEU A 140 12.65 10.63 -2.89
N THR A 141 13.31 10.98 -4.00
CA THR A 141 14.80 11.05 -4.08
C THR A 141 15.43 11.99 -3.06
N ASP A 142 14.73 13.07 -2.69
CA ASP A 142 15.22 14.10 -1.76
C ASP A 142 14.43 14.16 -0.45
N HIS A 143 13.46 13.25 -0.25
CA HIS A 143 12.55 13.27 0.90
C HIS A 143 12.34 11.87 1.45
N VAL A 144 13.00 11.59 2.56
CA VAL A 144 12.85 10.31 3.26
C VAL A 144 11.59 10.36 4.14
N PRO A 145 10.67 9.37 4.04
CA PRO A 145 9.54 9.25 4.95
C PRO A 145 9.97 9.19 6.41
N GLU A 146 9.17 9.79 7.28
CA GLU A 146 9.45 9.79 8.72
C GLU A 146 9.25 8.41 9.34
N ALA A 147 8.22 7.69 8.87
CA ALA A 147 7.90 6.36 9.35
C ALA A 147 7.39 5.44 8.22
N CYS A 148 7.52 4.14 8.46
CA CYS A 148 6.94 3.09 7.63
C CYS A 148 6.23 2.07 8.52
N VAL A 149 4.97 1.73 8.20
CA VAL A 149 4.23 0.68 8.90
C VAL A 149 3.78 -0.38 7.91
N LEU A 150 4.15 -1.64 8.17
CA LEU A 150 3.86 -2.77 7.29
C LEU A 150 2.96 -3.77 8.02
N ALA A 151 1.79 -3.99 7.46
CA ALA A 151 0.90 -5.10 7.82
C ALA A 151 1.37 -6.34 7.07
N CYS A 152 1.82 -7.38 7.78
CA CYS A 152 2.36 -8.58 7.16
C CYS A 152 1.51 -9.82 7.46
N ALA A 153 1.28 -10.63 6.44
CA ALA A 153 0.57 -11.90 6.54
C ALA A 153 1.49 -12.98 7.15
N GLY A 154 1.67 -12.91 8.47
CA GLY A 154 2.48 -13.85 9.23
C GLY A 154 2.68 -13.42 10.69
N PRO A 155 3.28 -14.29 11.52
CA PRO A 155 3.66 -13.94 12.89
C PRO A 155 4.78 -12.90 12.86
N ILE A 156 4.61 -11.82 13.63
CA ILE A 156 5.67 -10.83 13.85
C ILE A 156 6.39 -11.17 15.15
N LEU A 157 7.71 -11.38 15.06
CA LEU A 157 8.59 -11.63 16.20
C LEU A 157 9.73 -10.64 16.13
N ASN A 158 9.94 -9.86 17.20
CA ASN A 158 11.04 -8.86 17.28
C ASN A 158 11.09 -7.87 16.10
N ASN A 159 9.92 -7.41 15.63
CA ASN A 159 9.80 -6.51 14.46
C ASN A 159 10.29 -7.13 13.15
N THR A 160 10.20 -8.45 13.04
CA THR A 160 10.61 -9.26 11.89
C THR A 160 9.49 -10.21 11.49
N VAL A 161 9.37 -10.50 10.20
CA VAL A 161 8.51 -11.55 9.64
C VAL A 161 9.28 -12.37 8.62
N ASP A 162 9.05 -13.68 8.63
CA ASP A 162 9.57 -14.62 7.65
C ASP A 162 8.41 -15.15 6.80
N PHE A 163 8.42 -14.86 5.50
CA PHE A 163 7.45 -15.41 4.57
C PHE A 163 7.99 -16.75 4.03
N THR A 164 7.61 -17.85 4.69
CA THR A 164 8.04 -19.19 4.29
C THR A 164 7.39 -19.71 3.00
N ASN A 165 6.32 -19.05 2.53
CA ASN A 165 5.50 -19.48 1.39
C ASN A 165 5.77 -18.70 0.09
N VAL A 166 6.71 -17.75 0.08
CA VAL A 166 7.19 -17.10 -1.16
C VAL A 166 8.38 -17.87 -1.72
N GLU A 167 8.44 -17.98 -3.05
CA GLU A 167 9.47 -18.77 -3.77
C GLU A 167 10.90 -18.38 -3.38
N PHE A 168 11.15 -17.09 -3.11
CA PHE A 168 12.46 -16.56 -2.74
C PHE A 168 12.69 -16.46 -1.22
N GLY A 169 11.73 -16.86 -0.38
CA GLY A 169 11.89 -16.84 1.08
C GLY A 169 12.15 -15.45 1.65
N TRP A 170 11.27 -14.48 1.40
CA TRP A 170 11.44 -13.12 1.91
C TRP A 170 11.44 -13.09 3.43
N LYS A 171 12.43 -12.41 3.98
CA LYS A 171 12.48 -11.97 5.37
C LYS A 171 12.42 -10.46 5.39
N ILE A 172 11.47 -9.91 6.14
CA ILE A 172 11.40 -8.47 6.37
C ILE A 172 11.81 -8.21 7.81
N ASP A 173 12.87 -7.43 7.99
CA ASP A 173 13.37 -6.99 9.28
C ASP A 173 13.29 -5.46 9.37
N GLY A 174 12.49 -4.94 10.30
CA GLY A 174 12.24 -3.50 10.37
C GLY A 174 13.51 -2.70 10.67
N ALA A 175 14.39 -3.19 11.55
CA ALA A 175 15.63 -2.49 11.89
C ALA A 175 16.62 -2.42 10.71
N SER A 176 16.64 -3.46 9.88
CA SER A 176 17.43 -3.46 8.63
C SER A 176 16.85 -2.47 7.62
N LEU A 177 15.52 -2.40 7.48
CA LEU A 177 14.86 -1.42 6.60
C LEU A 177 15.07 0.03 7.06
N GLU A 178 15.04 0.31 8.37
CA GLU A 178 15.35 1.64 8.91
C GLU A 178 16.73 2.12 8.42
N LYS A 179 17.73 1.26 8.54
CA LYS A 179 19.11 1.57 8.13
C LYS A 179 19.24 1.71 6.61
N GLU A 180 18.62 0.82 5.85
CA GLU A 180 18.77 0.79 4.40
C GLU A 180 18.03 1.93 3.70
N LEU A 181 16.82 2.26 4.16
CA LEU A 181 15.98 3.30 3.56
C LEU A 181 16.20 4.68 4.19
N GLY A 182 16.95 4.76 5.31
CA GLY A 182 17.14 5.98 6.08
C GLY A 182 15.89 6.45 6.84
N ILE A 183 14.85 5.60 6.93
CA ILE A 183 13.59 5.91 7.60
C ILE A 183 13.82 5.80 9.11
N LYS A 184 13.36 6.79 9.88
CA LYS A 184 13.63 6.84 11.33
C LYS A 184 12.99 5.69 12.10
N GLN A 185 11.82 5.25 11.66
CA GLN A 185 11.07 4.19 12.32
C GLN A 185 10.33 3.30 11.32
N VAL A 186 10.59 2.00 11.39
CA VAL A 186 9.85 0.97 10.64
C VAL A 186 9.18 0.02 11.63
N LYS A 187 7.87 -0.15 11.50
CA LYS A 187 7.10 -1.09 12.32
C LYS A 187 6.38 -2.12 11.48
N LEU A 188 6.58 -3.38 11.84
CA LEU A 188 5.84 -4.50 11.32
C LEU A 188 4.74 -4.87 12.31
N ILE A 189 3.53 -5.05 11.80
CA ILE A 189 2.38 -5.55 12.55
C ILE A 189 1.76 -6.70 11.77
N ASN A 190 1.06 -7.58 12.48
CA ASN A 190 0.25 -8.59 11.82
C ASN A 190 -0.89 -7.93 11.02
N ASP A 191 -1.29 -8.56 9.91
CA ASP A 191 -2.39 -8.12 9.05
C ASP A 191 -3.74 -7.96 9.76
N PHE A 192 -4.12 -8.90 10.64
CA PHE A 192 -5.34 -8.79 11.45
C PHE A 192 -5.24 -7.70 12.53
N ALA A 193 -4.05 -7.48 13.08
CA ALA A 193 -3.83 -6.32 13.97
C ALA A 193 -4.02 -5.00 13.21
N ALA A 194 -3.53 -4.90 11.96
CA ALA A 194 -3.75 -3.75 11.10
C ALA A 194 -5.24 -3.54 10.77
N MET A 195 -5.98 -4.62 10.49
CA MET A 195 -7.43 -4.54 10.31
C MET A 195 -8.13 -4.00 11.55
N GLY A 196 -7.72 -4.42 12.75
CA GLY A 196 -8.20 -3.86 14.00
C GLY A 196 -8.05 -2.34 14.04
N TYR A 197 -6.86 -1.81 13.78
CA TYR A 197 -6.66 -0.35 13.69
C TYR A 197 -7.55 0.28 12.60
N GLY A 198 -7.75 -0.39 11.47
CA GLY A 198 -8.64 0.05 10.40
C GLY A 198 -10.09 0.20 10.86
N LEU A 199 -10.61 -0.71 11.71
CA LEU A 199 -11.99 -0.65 12.23
C LEU A 199 -12.28 0.66 12.98
N LEU A 200 -11.27 1.23 13.65
CA LEU A 200 -11.40 2.49 14.40
C LEU A 200 -11.64 3.71 13.49
N THR A 201 -11.46 3.54 12.17
CA THR A 201 -11.50 4.62 11.17
C THR A 201 -12.62 4.47 10.15
N LEU A 202 -13.40 3.39 10.21
CA LEU A 202 -14.47 3.12 9.26
C LEU A 202 -15.61 4.14 9.35
N ARG A 203 -16.05 4.62 8.20
CA ARG A 203 -17.20 5.50 8.07
C ARG A 203 -18.50 4.67 8.06
N PRO A 204 -19.64 5.24 8.47
CA PRO A 204 -20.91 4.52 8.52
C PRO A 204 -21.34 3.84 7.21
N HIS A 205 -20.90 4.35 6.05
CA HIS A 205 -21.21 3.78 4.73
C HIS A 205 -20.21 2.71 4.26
N GLU A 206 -19.15 2.42 5.01
CA GLU A 206 -18.12 1.44 4.66
C GLU A 206 -18.38 0.04 5.25
N TYR A 207 -19.44 -0.11 6.04
CA TYR A 207 -19.85 -1.38 6.60
C TYR A 207 -21.37 -1.55 6.56
N ILE A 208 -21.82 -2.79 6.70
CA ILE A 208 -23.24 -3.14 6.79
C ILE A 208 -23.50 -3.68 8.20
N VAL A 209 -24.54 -3.18 8.85
CA VAL A 209 -24.99 -3.68 10.16
C VAL A 209 -25.79 -4.96 9.94
N LEU A 210 -25.26 -6.08 10.43
CA LEU A 210 -25.96 -7.38 10.38
C LEU A 210 -26.89 -7.57 11.59
N ASN A 211 -26.46 -7.12 12.77
CA ASN A 211 -27.23 -7.15 14.00
C ASN A 211 -27.22 -5.75 14.61
N ASP A 212 -28.39 -5.11 14.66
CA ASP A 212 -28.55 -3.79 15.24
C ASP A 212 -28.70 -3.94 16.77
N ALA A 213 -27.58 -3.83 17.46
CA ALA A 213 -27.49 -3.89 18.91
C ALA A 213 -26.74 -2.66 19.44
N PRO A 214 -27.07 -2.16 20.66
CA PRO A 214 -26.34 -1.06 21.27
C PRO A 214 -24.85 -1.39 21.38
N LYS A 215 -23.99 -0.46 20.95
CA LYS A 215 -22.54 -0.57 21.11
C LYS A 215 -22.14 -0.20 22.54
N ASP A 216 -21.31 -1.04 23.17
CA ASP A 216 -20.63 -0.71 24.42
C ASP A 216 -19.21 -0.22 24.09
N GLU A 217 -18.98 1.09 24.26
CA GLU A 217 -17.71 1.75 23.97
C GLU A 217 -16.57 1.34 24.92
N THR A 218 -16.89 0.62 25.99
CA THR A 218 -15.95 0.08 26.99
C THR A 218 -15.73 -1.42 26.83
N ALA A 219 -16.40 -2.07 25.89
CA ALA A 219 -16.21 -3.48 25.61
C ALA A 219 -15.13 -3.71 24.54
N PRO A 220 -14.44 -4.86 24.56
CA PRO A 220 -13.55 -5.24 23.46
C PRO A 220 -14.30 -5.35 22.13
N MET A 221 -13.66 -4.94 21.04
CA MET A 221 -14.15 -5.16 19.68
C MET A 221 -13.44 -6.36 19.07
N ALA A 222 -14.19 -7.37 18.65
CA ALA A 222 -13.66 -8.53 17.95
C ALA A 222 -13.76 -8.33 16.43
N THR A 223 -12.71 -8.75 15.72
CA THR A 223 -12.64 -8.83 14.27
C THR A 223 -12.36 -10.25 13.87
N ILE A 224 -13.20 -10.80 13.00
CA ILE A 224 -13.04 -12.15 12.46
C ILE A 224 -13.13 -12.07 10.94
N GLY A 225 -12.20 -12.71 10.25
CA GLY A 225 -12.15 -12.74 8.79
C GLY A 225 -11.95 -14.17 8.30
N ALA A 226 -12.97 -14.70 7.61
CA ALA A 226 -12.89 -15.99 6.95
C ALA A 226 -12.30 -15.82 5.54
N GLY A 227 -11.24 -16.56 5.25
CA GLY A 227 -10.56 -16.61 3.95
C GLY A 227 -10.01 -18.02 3.69
N THR A 228 -8.76 -18.12 3.26
CA THR A 228 -8.05 -19.43 3.20
C THR A 228 -7.86 -20.05 4.59
N GLY A 229 -7.80 -19.21 5.61
CA GLY A 229 -7.89 -19.58 7.03
C GLY A 229 -8.93 -18.72 7.75
N LEU A 230 -8.90 -18.78 9.08
CA LEU A 230 -9.69 -17.89 9.94
C LEU A 230 -8.71 -16.99 10.69
N GLY A 231 -8.74 -15.70 10.39
CA GLY A 231 -7.97 -14.72 11.14
C GLY A 231 -8.85 -14.00 12.15
N GLU A 232 -8.22 -13.64 13.26
CA GLU A 232 -8.90 -13.12 14.44
C GLU A 232 -8.06 -12.00 15.07
N CYS A 233 -8.72 -10.95 15.53
CA CYS A 233 -8.13 -9.88 16.32
C CYS A 233 -9.15 -9.38 17.33
N PHE A 234 -8.69 -8.91 18.48
CA PHE A 234 -9.51 -8.14 19.40
C PHE A 234 -8.80 -6.83 19.76
N LEU A 235 -9.57 -5.74 19.77
CA LEU A 235 -9.14 -4.44 20.27
C LEU A 235 -9.69 -4.29 21.67
N THR A 236 -8.82 -4.01 22.64
CA THR A 236 -9.24 -3.69 24.01
C THR A 236 -9.34 -2.17 24.18
N PRO A 237 -10.25 -1.67 25.04
CA PRO A 237 -10.31 -0.26 25.43
C PRO A 237 -9.03 0.26 26.09
#